data_AF-A0A7X3VKM4-F1
#
_entry.id   AF-A0A7X3VKM4-F1
#
_cell.length_a   1.000
_cell.length_b   1.000
_cell.length_c   1.000
_cell.angle_alpha   90.00
_cell.angle_beta   90.00
_cell.angle_gamma   90.00
#
_symmetry.space_group_name_H-M   'P 1'
#
loop_
_entity.id
_entity.type
_entity.pdbx_description
1 polymer ?
#
loop_
_entity_poly.entity_id
_entity_poly.type
_entity_poly.pdbx_seq_one_letter_code
_entity_poly.pdbx_strand_id
1 'polypeptide(L)'
;MRLGVMSDSHDNIPNVKHAVALFNEIGVDLVVHAGDFIAPFAIDPLGDLNCRVVGVFGNNDGERIVVAKRFEAIGGEVHPNLASVSLGDRNIAVMHYPELAIPIAKSGDFDIVVYGHTHQIDIQKGESLLLNPGETGGWTTGKATVAVVDIETLEATIHEL
;
A
#
# COMPACT_ATOMS: atom_id res chain seq x y z
N MET A 1 -1.28 16.42 5.75
CA MET A 1 -1.61 15.49 4.63
C MET A 1 -1.46 14.05 5.14
N ARG A 2 -2.19 13.09 4.59
CA ARG A 2 -2.18 11.68 5.05
C ARG A 2 -2.03 10.70 3.90
N LEU A 3 -1.20 9.68 4.11
CA LEU A 3 -1.01 8.54 3.21
C LEU A 3 -1.73 7.32 3.77
N GLY A 4 -2.63 6.73 3.00
CA GLY A 4 -3.16 5.38 3.27
C GLY A 4 -2.20 4.32 2.72
N VAL A 5 -1.96 3.27 3.48
CA VAL A 5 -1.02 2.20 3.13
C VAL A 5 -1.68 0.85 3.36
N MET A 6 -1.70 0.01 2.33
CA MET A 6 -2.24 -1.34 2.38
C MET A 6 -1.36 -2.32 1.60
N SER A 7 -1.54 -3.62 1.80
CA SER A 7 -0.81 -4.69 1.10
C SER A 7 -1.55 -6.01 1.23
N ASP A 8 -1.22 -6.98 0.38
CA ASP A 8 -1.60 -8.38 0.58
C ASP A 8 -3.11 -8.51 0.80
N SER A 9 -3.91 -7.97 -0.12
CA SER A 9 -5.37 -8.03 -0.04
C SER A 9 -5.92 -9.39 -0.46
N HIS A 10 -5.20 -10.11 -1.33
CA HIS A 10 -5.47 -11.51 -1.68
C HIS A 10 -6.96 -11.80 -1.95
N ASP A 11 -7.55 -11.09 -2.91
CA ASP A 11 -8.97 -11.20 -3.32
C ASP A 11 -10.03 -10.99 -2.23
N ASN A 12 -9.67 -10.52 -1.03
CA ASN A 12 -10.62 -10.29 0.04
C ASN A 12 -11.42 -8.99 -0.16
N ILE A 13 -12.38 -9.03 -1.09
CA ILE A 13 -13.20 -7.87 -1.48
C ILE A 13 -13.92 -7.19 -0.31
N PRO A 14 -14.50 -7.92 0.67
CA PRO A 14 -15.04 -7.29 1.87
C PRO A 14 -14.02 -6.39 2.59
N ASN A 15 -12.80 -6.88 2.80
CA ASN A 15 -11.76 -6.11 3.49
C ASN A 15 -11.20 -4.97 2.63
N VAL A 16 -11.07 -5.16 1.32
CA VAL A 16 -10.68 -4.05 0.42
C VAL A 16 -11.71 -2.92 0.50
N LYS A 17 -13.01 -3.24 0.46
CA LYS A 17 -14.07 -2.24 0.62
C LYS A 17 -14.05 -1.57 1.98
N HIS A 18 -13.77 -2.32 3.05
CA HIS A 18 -13.65 -1.74 4.38
C HIS A 18 -12.46 -0.78 4.47
N ALA A 19 -11.29 -1.18 3.95
CA ALA A 19 -10.11 -0.32 3.87
C ALA A 19 -10.40 0.98 3.09
N VAL A 20 -11.05 0.88 1.93
CA VAL A 20 -11.45 2.04 1.12
C VAL A 20 -12.39 2.97 1.89
N ALA A 21 -13.39 2.43 2.58
CA ALA A 21 -14.31 3.22 3.40
C ALA A 21 -13.58 3.94 4.54
N LEU A 22 -12.68 3.24 5.25
CA LEU A 22 -11.88 3.79 6.33
C LEU A 22 -10.94 4.91 5.84
N PHE A 23 -10.26 4.70 4.71
CA PHE A 23 -9.40 5.73 4.11
C PHE A 23 -10.18 6.97 3.68
N ASN A 24 -11.38 6.79 3.12
CA ASN A 24 -12.27 7.88 2.75
C ASN A 24 -12.79 8.64 3.98
N GLU A 25 -13.13 7.94 5.07
CA GLU A 25 -13.57 8.55 6.34
C GLU A 25 -12.46 9.38 6.99
N ILE A 26 -11.23 8.86 7.02
CA ILE A 26 -10.05 9.57 7.55
C ILE A 26 -9.65 10.77 6.66
N GLY A 27 -10.01 10.73 5.39
CA GLY A 27 -9.63 11.72 4.39
C GLY A 27 -8.13 11.65 4.08
N VAL A 28 -7.68 10.50 3.59
CA VAL A 28 -6.30 10.35 3.06
C VAL A 28 -6.17 10.98 1.67
N ASP A 29 -4.98 11.49 1.37
CA ASP A 29 -4.69 12.24 0.14
C ASP A 29 -4.12 11.35 -0.98
N LEU A 30 -3.59 10.19 -0.62
CA LEU A 30 -3.02 9.17 -1.52
C LEU A 30 -3.14 7.82 -0.84
N VAL A 31 -3.45 6.77 -1.59
CA VAL A 31 -3.32 5.38 -1.13
C VAL A 31 -2.22 4.68 -1.91
N VAL A 32 -1.36 3.94 -1.19
CA VAL A 32 -0.40 3.01 -1.79
C VAL A 32 -0.72 1.57 -1.42
N HIS A 33 -0.55 0.66 -2.38
CA HIS A 33 -0.75 -0.77 -2.18
C HIS A 33 0.52 -1.55 -2.53
N ALA A 34 1.11 -2.22 -1.55
CA ALA A 34 2.42 -2.87 -1.67
C ALA A 34 2.38 -4.27 -2.32
N GLY A 35 1.45 -4.50 -3.24
CA GLY A 35 1.32 -5.74 -4.02
C GLY A 35 0.48 -6.84 -3.41
N ASP A 36 0.35 -7.93 -4.18
CA ASP A 36 -0.54 -9.06 -3.91
C ASP A 36 -2.01 -8.63 -3.77
N PHE A 37 -2.49 -7.93 -4.81
CA PHE A 37 -3.92 -7.64 -4.99
C PHE A 37 -4.69 -8.94 -5.25
N ILE A 38 -4.11 -9.69 -6.20
CA ILE A 38 -4.52 -10.90 -6.92
C ILE A 38 -5.48 -10.65 -8.10
N ALA A 39 -6.62 -11.30 -8.21
CA ALA A 39 -7.35 -11.40 -9.46
C ALA A 39 -7.79 -10.01 -9.95
N PRO A 40 -7.91 -9.76 -11.26
CA PRO A 40 -8.15 -8.41 -11.77
C PRO A 40 -9.40 -7.69 -11.22
N PHE A 41 -10.40 -8.44 -10.74
CA PHE A 41 -11.60 -7.87 -10.12
C PHE A 41 -11.30 -7.22 -8.75
N ALA A 42 -10.22 -7.61 -8.07
CA ALA A 42 -9.83 -7.06 -6.77
C ALA A 42 -9.44 -5.58 -6.83
N ILE A 43 -9.16 -5.07 -8.03
CA ILE A 43 -8.83 -3.67 -8.26
C ILE A 43 -10.09 -2.79 -8.28
N ASP A 44 -11.22 -3.32 -8.74
CA ASP A 44 -12.45 -2.53 -8.98
C ASP A 44 -12.90 -1.75 -7.73
N PRO A 45 -12.91 -2.32 -6.49
CA PRO A 45 -13.29 -1.57 -5.29
C PRO A 45 -12.36 -0.41 -4.93
N LEU A 46 -11.10 -0.42 -5.38
CA LEU A 46 -10.17 0.70 -5.14
C LEU A 46 -10.60 1.96 -5.90
N GLY A 47 -11.43 1.83 -6.95
CA GLY A 47 -12.01 2.96 -7.66
C GLY A 47 -13.01 3.79 -6.86
N ASP A 48 -13.47 3.29 -5.71
CA ASP A 48 -14.33 4.05 -4.78
C ASP A 48 -13.52 4.97 -3.84
N LEU A 49 -12.18 5.00 -3.95
CA LEU A 49 -11.34 5.93 -3.21
C LEU A 49 -11.56 7.38 -3.67
N ASN A 50 -11.65 8.31 -2.71
CA ASN A 50 -11.74 9.75 -2.97
C ASN A 50 -10.40 10.38 -3.36
N CYS A 51 -9.35 9.57 -3.49
CA CYS A 51 -8.00 9.99 -3.84
C CYS A 51 -7.35 8.99 -4.82
N ARG A 52 -6.19 9.36 -5.35
CA ARG A 52 -5.42 8.49 -6.25
C ARG A 52 -4.90 7.26 -5.51
N VAL A 53 -4.82 6.13 -6.22
CA VAL A 53 -4.19 4.90 -5.74
C VAL A 53 -2.98 4.51 -6.61
N VAL A 54 -1.90 4.08 -5.95
CA VAL A 54 -0.65 3.65 -6.59
C VAL A 54 -0.27 2.27 -6.07
N GLY A 55 -0.13 1.31 -6.96
CA GLY A 55 0.23 -0.07 -6.64
C GLY A 55 1.63 -0.46 -7.10
N VAL A 56 2.15 -1.54 -6.54
CA VAL A 56 3.23 -2.35 -7.12
C VAL A 56 2.75 -3.77 -7.26
N PHE A 57 3.30 -4.54 -8.20
CA PHE A 57 3.01 -5.97 -8.26
C PHE A 57 3.73 -6.75 -7.15
N GLY A 58 2.99 -7.65 -6.52
CA GLY A 58 3.55 -8.68 -5.65
C GLY A 58 3.90 -9.96 -6.40
N ASN A 59 4.32 -10.97 -5.63
CA ASN A 59 4.78 -12.23 -6.20
C ASN A 59 3.63 -13.14 -6.67
N ASN A 60 2.40 -12.91 -6.20
CA ASN A 60 1.22 -13.69 -6.55
C ASN A 60 0.38 -13.05 -7.66
N ASP A 61 0.66 -11.80 -8.05
CA ASP A 61 -0.06 -11.11 -9.13
C ASP A 61 0.32 -11.66 -10.52
N GLY A 62 -0.49 -12.61 -11.01
CA GLY A 62 -0.28 -13.30 -12.29
C GLY A 62 -0.77 -12.53 -13.52
N GLU A 63 -2.00 -12.02 -13.49
CA GLU A 63 -2.65 -11.35 -14.64
C GLU A 63 -2.23 -9.87 -14.80
N ARG A 64 -0.92 -9.60 -14.74
CA ARG A 64 -0.35 -8.24 -14.64
C ARG A 64 -0.85 -7.27 -15.70
N ILE A 65 -1.03 -7.72 -16.95
CA ILE A 65 -1.54 -6.87 -18.04
C ILE A 65 -2.99 -6.45 -17.78
N VAL A 66 -3.83 -7.36 -17.28
CA VAL A 66 -5.24 -7.08 -17.01
C VAL A 66 -5.38 -6.22 -15.76
N VAL A 67 -4.61 -6.53 -14.71
CA VAL A 67 -4.51 -5.71 -13.50
C VAL A 67 -4.10 -4.28 -13.83
N ALA A 68 -3.07 -4.08 -14.65
CA ALA A 68 -2.64 -2.74 -15.07
C ALA A 68 -3.75 -1.95 -15.78
N LYS A 69 -4.47 -2.59 -16.72
CA LYS A 69 -5.63 -1.97 -17.38
C LYS A 69 -6.76 -1.62 -16.41
N ARG A 70 -6.94 -2.41 -15.34
CA ARG A 70 -7.94 -2.14 -14.29
C ARG A 70 -7.53 -0.94 -13.43
N PHE A 71 -6.26 -0.84 -13.07
CA PHE A 71 -5.71 0.35 -12.42
C PHE A 71 -5.94 1.61 -13.26
N GLU A 72 -5.62 1.56 -14.56
CA GLU A 72 -5.87 2.68 -15.48
C GLU A 72 -7.37 3.05 -15.52
N ALA A 73 -8.27 2.05 -15.55
CA ALA A 73 -9.71 2.28 -15.62
C ALA A 73 -10.29 2.98 -14.37
N ILE A 74 -9.65 2.81 -13.20
CA ILE A 74 -10.02 3.49 -11.95
C ILE A 74 -9.22 4.79 -11.71
N GLY A 75 -8.41 5.23 -12.67
CA GLY A 75 -7.56 6.42 -12.53
C GLY A 75 -6.34 6.22 -11.59
N GLY A 76 -6.00 4.98 -11.29
CA GLY A 76 -4.80 4.60 -10.54
C GLY A 76 -3.65 4.18 -11.46
N GLU A 77 -2.54 3.78 -10.84
CA GLU A 77 -1.39 3.22 -11.54
C GLU A 77 -0.80 2.03 -10.78
N VAL A 78 -0.11 1.14 -11.49
CA VAL A 78 0.62 0.02 -10.89
C VAL A 78 1.98 -0.14 -11.54
N HIS A 79 2.99 -0.39 -10.70
CA HIS A 79 4.38 -0.50 -11.12
C HIS A 79 4.92 -1.93 -11.01
N PRO A 80 5.90 -2.33 -11.86
CA PRO A 80 6.45 -3.68 -11.87
C PRO A 80 7.12 -4.09 -10.56
N ASN A 81 7.95 -3.22 -9.98
CA ASN A 81 8.82 -3.56 -8.84
C ASN A 81 8.91 -2.43 -7.80
N LEU A 82 9.03 -1.18 -8.27
CA LEU A 82 9.20 0.01 -7.44
C LEU A 82 8.27 1.10 -7.99
N ALA A 83 7.43 1.67 -7.13
CA ALA A 83 6.79 2.95 -7.36
C ALA A 83 7.53 4.02 -6.56
N SER A 84 7.80 5.15 -7.21
CA SER A 84 8.36 6.34 -6.58
C SER A 84 7.35 7.46 -6.75
N VAL A 85 6.80 7.94 -5.64
CA VAL A 85 5.73 8.95 -5.63
C VAL A 85 6.02 9.99 -4.56
N SER A 86 5.47 11.17 -4.73
CA SER A 86 5.58 12.25 -3.75
C SER A 86 4.20 12.64 -3.22
N LEU A 87 4.14 12.96 -1.93
CA LEU A 87 2.95 13.52 -1.30
C LEU A 87 3.37 14.72 -0.44
N GLY A 88 2.99 15.92 -0.87
CA GLY A 88 3.57 17.14 -0.31
C GLY A 88 5.05 17.27 -0.68
N ASP A 89 5.89 17.47 0.32
CA ASP A 89 7.35 17.55 0.19
C ASP A 89 8.07 16.22 0.49
N ARG A 90 7.31 15.14 0.75
CA ARG A 90 7.85 13.82 1.08
C ARG A 90 7.92 12.89 -0.12
N ASN A 91 9.03 12.18 -0.23
CA ASN A 91 9.25 11.13 -1.22
C ASN A 91 8.96 9.75 -0.62
N ILE A 92 8.20 8.95 -1.37
CA ILE A 92 7.69 7.65 -0.94
C ILE A 92 8.16 6.59 -1.94
N ALA A 93 8.84 5.57 -1.45
CA ALA A 93 9.13 4.35 -2.21
C ALA A 93 8.16 3.25 -1.80
N VAL A 94 7.56 2.57 -2.79
CA VAL A 94 6.70 1.41 -2.55
C VAL A 94 7.26 0.24 -3.34
N MET A 95 7.38 -0.92 -2.70
CA MET A 95 7.77 -2.19 -3.32
C MET A 95 7.12 -3.35 -2.57
N HIS A 96 7.19 -4.58 -3.08
CA HIS A 96 6.59 -5.71 -2.37
C HIS A 96 7.56 -6.33 -1.35
N TYR A 97 8.84 -6.47 -1.71
CA TYR A 97 9.79 -7.30 -0.98
C TYR A 97 10.63 -6.55 0.08
N PRO A 98 10.83 -7.13 1.28
CA PRO A 98 11.67 -6.53 2.33
C PRO A 98 13.15 -6.42 1.96
N GLU A 99 13.67 -7.34 1.14
CA GLU A 99 15.09 -7.40 0.76
C GLU A 99 15.54 -6.16 -0.03
N LEU A 100 14.60 -5.51 -0.71
CA LEU A 100 14.81 -4.23 -1.39
C LEU A 100 14.45 -3.06 -0.49
N ALA A 101 13.36 -3.17 0.29
CA ALA A 101 12.84 -2.08 1.11
C ALA A 101 13.80 -1.67 2.23
N ILE A 102 14.38 -2.65 2.94
CA ILE A 102 15.26 -2.38 4.08
C ILE A 102 16.53 -1.62 3.66
N PRO A 103 17.28 -2.01 2.61
CA PRO A 103 18.41 -1.22 2.13
C PRO A 103 18.01 0.18 1.64
N ILE A 104 16.88 0.32 0.94
CA ILE A 104 16.40 1.62 0.45
C ILE A 104 16.06 2.54 1.63
N ALA A 105 15.38 2.04 2.66
CA ALA A 105 15.09 2.82 3.87
C ALA A 105 16.36 3.26 4.63
N LYS A 106 17.44 2.47 4.54
CA LYS A 106 18.73 2.83 5.14
C LYS A 106 19.54 3.82 4.32
N SER A 107 19.21 4.02 3.04
CA SER A 107 19.90 4.98 2.19
C SER A 107 19.57 6.43 2.54
N GLY A 108 18.35 6.68 3.06
CA GLY A 108 17.83 8.02 3.31
C GLY A 108 17.36 8.75 2.03
N ASP A 109 17.34 8.08 0.88
CA ASP A 109 16.90 8.70 -0.40
C ASP A 109 15.39 8.97 -0.45
N PHE A 110 14.61 8.35 0.46
CA PHE A 110 13.17 8.50 0.59
C PHE A 110 12.80 8.82 2.04
N ASP A 111 11.74 9.60 2.25
CA ASP A 111 11.22 9.86 3.60
C ASP A 111 10.44 8.64 4.13
N ILE A 112 9.72 7.95 3.24
CA ILE A 112 8.88 6.78 3.58
C ILE A 112 9.19 5.64 2.61
N VAL A 113 9.36 4.43 3.14
CA VAL A 113 9.55 3.21 2.37
C VAL A 113 8.52 2.17 2.81
N VAL A 114 7.66 1.77 1.88
CA VAL A 114 6.57 0.83 2.11
C VAL A 114 6.89 -0.53 1.47
N TYR A 115 6.62 -1.61 2.21
CA TYR A 115 6.65 -2.96 1.68
C TYR A 115 5.54 -3.88 2.20
N GLY A 116 5.39 -5.05 1.56
CA GLY A 116 4.39 -6.07 1.87
C GLY A 116 5.03 -7.45 2.10
N HIS A 117 4.47 -8.48 1.46
CA HIS A 117 5.05 -9.83 1.30
C HIS A 117 5.12 -10.71 2.56
N THR A 118 5.46 -10.14 3.71
CA THR A 118 5.61 -10.90 4.96
C THR A 118 4.29 -11.07 5.71
N HIS A 119 3.26 -10.29 5.34
CA HIS A 119 1.97 -10.17 6.04
C HIS A 119 2.11 -9.71 7.51
N GLN A 120 3.31 -9.34 7.95
CA GLN A 120 3.59 -8.89 9.32
C GLN A 120 3.66 -7.37 9.36
N ILE A 121 2.98 -6.77 10.33
CA ILE A 121 3.14 -5.34 10.63
C ILE A 121 4.60 -5.09 11.02
N ASP A 122 5.21 -4.11 10.37
CA ASP A 122 6.55 -3.62 10.71
C ASP A 122 6.57 -2.10 10.61
N ILE A 123 7.08 -1.43 11.64
CA ILE A 123 7.22 0.02 11.69
C ILE A 123 8.57 0.33 12.30
N GLN A 124 9.48 0.87 11.50
CA GLN A 124 10.82 1.25 11.94
C GLN A 124 11.09 2.71 11.55
N LYS A 125 11.50 3.51 12.53
CA LYS A 125 11.97 4.89 12.29
C LYS A 125 13.49 4.90 12.25
N GLY A 126 14.06 5.40 11.17
CA GLY A 126 15.49 5.60 10.96
C GLY A 126 15.74 6.77 10.02
N GLU A 127 16.62 6.60 9.03
CA GLU A 127 16.81 7.58 7.94
C GLU A 127 15.51 7.78 7.14
N SER A 128 14.74 6.70 6.96
CA SER A 128 13.36 6.71 6.45
C SER A 128 12.40 6.11 7.47
N LEU A 129 11.10 6.38 7.33
CA LEU A 129 10.05 5.55 7.90
C LEU A 129 9.90 4.28 7.05
N LEU A 130 10.37 3.14 7.54
CA LEU A 130 10.10 1.83 6.95
C LEU A 130 8.79 1.27 7.49
N LEU A 131 7.88 0.90 6.61
CA LEU A 131 6.52 0.48 6.95
C LEU A 131 6.06 -0.75 6.16
N ASN A 132 5.58 -1.75 6.88
CA ASN A 132 4.72 -2.80 6.36
C ASN A 132 3.37 -2.75 7.10
N PRO A 133 2.23 -2.59 6.40
CA PRO A 133 0.92 -2.47 7.03
C PRO A 133 0.36 -3.80 7.56
N GLY A 134 1.07 -4.92 7.38
CA GLY A 134 0.54 -6.26 7.53
C GLY A 134 -0.22 -6.70 6.29
N GLU A 135 -1.27 -7.51 6.47
CA GLU A 135 -2.12 -7.98 5.38
C GLU A 135 -3.53 -7.39 5.46
N THR A 136 -4.05 -6.89 4.33
CA THR A 136 -5.46 -6.51 4.23
C THR A 136 -6.36 -7.74 4.13
N GLY A 137 -5.86 -8.84 3.55
CA GLY A 137 -6.62 -10.08 3.37
C GLY A 137 -6.97 -10.80 4.67
N GLY A 138 -6.14 -10.68 5.71
CA GLY A 138 -6.35 -11.30 7.03
C GLY A 138 -6.25 -12.83 7.04
N TRP A 139 -5.72 -13.45 5.98
CA TRP A 139 -5.75 -14.90 5.78
C TRP A 139 -4.72 -15.67 6.61
N THR A 140 -3.55 -15.07 6.86
CA THR A 140 -2.39 -15.79 7.43
C THR A 140 -2.21 -15.53 8.92
N THR A 141 -2.51 -14.32 9.36
CA THR A 141 -2.37 -13.83 10.74
C THR A 141 -3.70 -13.84 11.49
N GLY A 142 -4.82 -13.94 10.77
CA GLY A 142 -6.17 -13.80 11.32
C GLY A 142 -6.55 -12.36 11.68
N LYS A 143 -5.72 -11.38 11.29
CA LYS A 143 -5.97 -9.94 11.48
C LYS A 143 -5.85 -9.23 10.15
N ALA A 144 -6.86 -8.46 9.79
CA ALA A 144 -6.85 -7.63 8.59
C ALA A 144 -6.45 -6.21 8.98
N THR A 145 -5.37 -5.70 8.42
CA THR A 145 -4.82 -4.40 8.80
C THR A 145 -4.45 -3.53 7.61
N VAL A 146 -4.52 -2.23 7.85
CA VAL A 146 -3.97 -1.17 7.00
C VAL A 146 -3.26 -0.14 7.89
N ALA A 147 -2.49 0.76 7.28
CA ALA A 147 -1.86 1.86 8.00
C ALA A 147 -2.25 3.22 7.42
N VAL A 148 -2.22 4.25 8.27
CA VAL A 148 -2.28 5.65 7.86
C VAL A 148 -1.04 6.35 8.38
N VAL A 149 -0.35 7.07 7.50
CA VAL A 149 0.84 7.86 7.84
C VAL A 149 0.51 9.34 7.79
N ASP A 150 0.80 10.06 8.88
CA ASP A 150 0.83 11.51 8.87
C ASP A 150 2.13 12.01 8.20
N ILE A 151 1.99 12.82 7.15
CA ILE A 151 3.10 13.23 6.29
C ILE A 151 3.98 14.30 6.94
N GLU A 152 3.44 15.05 7.90
CA GLU A 152 4.18 16.07 8.61
C GLU A 152 5.05 15.45 9.70
N THR A 153 4.50 14.49 10.46
CA THR A 153 5.19 13.87 11.60
C THR A 153 5.90 12.55 11.26
N LEU A 154 5.61 11.96 10.11
CA LEU A 154 6.05 10.60 9.72
C LEU A 154 5.68 9.56 10.79
N GLU A 155 4.51 9.70 11.39
CA GLU A 155 3.92 8.73 12.31
C GLU A 155 2.93 7.83 11.57
N ALA A 156 3.14 6.52 11.69
CA ALA A 156 2.24 5.51 11.16
C ALA A 156 1.31 4.98 12.26
N THR A 157 0.02 4.93 11.98
CA THR A 157 -1.01 4.31 12.83
C THR A 157 -1.58 3.09 12.11
N ILE A 158 -1.65 1.95 12.80
CA ILE A 158 -2.27 0.73 12.28
C ILE A 158 -3.76 0.73 12.62
N HIS A 159 -4.58 0.37 11.64
CA HIS A 159 -6.02 0.19 11.77
C HIS A 159 -6.37 -1.25 11.43
N GLU A 160 -7.14 -1.90 12.29
CA GLU A 160 -7.74 -3.21 12.03
C GLU A 160 -9.08 -3.02 11.29
N LEU A 161 -9.38 -3.92 10.35
CA LEU A 161 -10.60 -3.96 9.52
C LEU A 161 -11.60 -4.99 10.06
#